data_AF-A0AAV0N1S4-F1
#
_entry.id   AF-A0AAV0N1S4-F1
#
_cell.length_a   1.000
_cell.length_b   1.000
_cell.length_c   1.000
_cell.angle_alpha   90.00
_cell.angle_beta   90.00
_cell.angle_gamma   90.00
#
_symmetry.space_group_name_H-M   'P 1'
#
loop_
_entity.id
_entity.type
_entity.pdbx_description
1 polymer ?
#
loop_
_entity_poly.entity_id
_entity_poly.type
_entity_poly.pdbx_seq_one_letter_code
_entity_poly.pdbx_strand_id
1 'polypeptide(L)'
;MALFGPQHLERFVLTKQLGYCCTASSGGGSFSIPTSNVSTVFGGRHHQSTKTLHCPAIAIDAPNSSSLADVAGVRWGFTSLQGAREEMEDDIVIRSDDGFSFAAVFDGHAGFNSVKFLRDELFKECVVALQGGSLLGGKDFGAIRAALEGAFQNTDSRLLSWLETNYGEDESGSTATVVFIASDMLIISHIGDSTVVLSRSGKAEVLTDPHRPYGNNKTSLQEIRRIREAGGWINNGRICGDIAISRAFGDMRFKTKKKEYSP
;
A
#
# COMPACT_ATOMS: atom_id res chain seq x y z
N MET A 1 9.45 -19.50 13.24
CA MET A 1 8.16 -19.13 12.62
C MET A 1 8.43 -18.75 11.18
N ALA A 2 7.76 -19.36 10.20
CA ALA A 2 8.18 -19.27 8.80
C ALA A 2 7.58 -18.09 8.02
N LEU A 3 6.96 -17.08 8.65
CA LEU A 3 6.38 -15.92 7.95
C LEU A 3 6.52 -14.56 8.68
N PHE A 4 7.13 -14.51 9.87
CA PHE A 4 7.33 -13.25 10.61
C PHE A 4 8.77 -13.17 11.13
N GLY A 5 9.61 -12.42 10.41
CA GLY A 5 10.87 -11.85 10.89
C GLY A 5 10.78 -10.32 10.91
N PRO A 6 11.82 -9.61 11.40
CA PRO A 6 11.82 -8.14 11.51
C PRO A 6 11.44 -7.49 10.17
N GLN A 7 10.61 -6.45 10.20
CA GLN A 7 10.18 -5.72 9.01
C GLN A 7 11.24 -4.69 8.61
N HIS A 8 11.43 -4.48 7.31
CA HIS A 8 12.24 -3.39 6.79
C HIS A 8 11.34 -2.17 6.61
N LEU A 9 11.40 -1.22 7.55
CA LEU A 9 10.70 0.06 7.43
C LEU A 9 11.55 1.02 6.59
N GLU A 10 11.05 1.45 5.43
CA GLU A 10 11.66 2.50 4.63
C GLU A 10 10.99 3.85 4.89
N ARG A 11 11.81 4.91 5.00
CA ARG A 11 11.40 6.26 5.39
C ARG A 11 11.46 7.19 4.19
N PHE A 12 10.40 7.98 4.01
CA PHE A 12 10.43 9.14 3.11
C PHE A 12 9.94 10.39 3.84
N VAL A 13 10.80 11.40 3.91
CA VAL A 13 10.40 12.74 4.38
C VAL A 13 9.76 13.47 3.21
N LEU A 14 8.54 13.96 3.39
CA LEU A 14 7.93 14.89 2.46
C LEU A 14 8.49 16.29 2.77
N THR A 15 9.65 16.63 2.20
CA THR A 15 10.17 17.99 2.31
C THR A 15 9.16 18.97 1.70
N LYS A 16 8.70 19.95 2.50
CA LYS A 16 8.00 21.12 2.00
C LYS A 16 8.82 21.75 0.88
N GLN A 17 8.25 21.81 -0.31
CA GLN A 17 8.80 22.67 -1.35
C GLN A 17 8.63 24.11 -0.82
N LEU A 18 9.74 24.73 -0.42
CA LEU A 18 9.77 26.16 -0.18
C LEU A 18 9.25 26.83 -1.45
N GLY A 19 8.15 27.57 -1.29
CA GLY A 19 7.45 28.20 -2.40
C GLY A 19 8.39 29.09 -3.19
N TYR A 20 8.66 28.71 -4.44
CA TYR A 20 9.03 29.68 -5.44
C TYR A 20 7.76 30.45 -5.79
N CYS A 21 7.55 31.55 -5.06
CA CYS A 21 6.58 32.57 -5.41
C CYS A 21 7.05 33.22 -6.71
N CYS A 22 6.48 32.79 -7.83
CA CYS A 22 6.50 33.60 -9.05
C CYS A 22 5.45 34.69 -8.88
N THR A 23 5.85 35.86 -8.38
CA THR A 23 5.03 37.07 -8.43
C THR A 23 4.86 37.48 -9.90
N ALA A 24 3.69 37.20 -10.47
CA ALA A 24 3.23 37.89 -11.68
C ALA A 24 2.20 38.94 -11.26
N SER A 25 2.63 40.19 -11.28
CA SER A 25 1.80 41.37 -11.08
C SER A 25 0.98 41.68 -12.32
N SER A 26 -0.34 41.66 -12.18
CA SER A 26 -1.32 42.42 -12.99
C SER A 26 -2.69 42.16 -12.36
N GLY A 27 -3.34 43.12 -11.70
CA GLY A 27 -3.97 44.28 -12.34
C GLY A 27 -5.48 43.99 -12.40
N GLY A 28 -6.30 44.85 -11.78
CA GLY A 28 -7.68 44.56 -11.40
C GLY A 28 -8.68 44.31 -12.55
N GLY A 29 -9.85 43.78 -12.20
CA GLY A 29 -11.00 43.76 -13.10
C GLY A 29 -12.04 42.67 -12.81
N SER A 30 -13.20 43.11 -12.35
CA SER A 30 -14.50 42.46 -12.18
C SER A 30 -14.94 41.33 -13.14
N PHE A 31 -15.60 40.33 -12.52
CA PHE A 31 -16.64 39.40 -13.01
C PHE A 31 -17.22 39.57 -14.44
N SER A 32 -17.29 38.46 -15.18
CA SER A 32 -18.52 37.90 -15.77
C SER A 32 -18.27 36.56 -16.47
N ILE A 33 -19.19 35.60 -16.27
CA ILE A 33 -19.26 34.30 -16.92
C ILE A 33 -19.80 34.48 -18.35
N PRO A 34 -19.33 33.68 -19.32
CA PRO A 34 -20.31 33.09 -20.24
C PRO A 34 -20.12 31.59 -20.51
N THR A 35 -21.28 31.03 -20.85
CA THR A 35 -21.66 29.68 -21.18
C THR A 35 -20.96 29.09 -22.41
N SER A 36 -20.82 27.76 -22.37
CA SER A 36 -20.79 26.77 -23.46
C SER A 36 -20.68 27.29 -24.91
N ASN A 37 -19.66 26.84 -25.63
CA ASN A 37 -19.78 26.38 -27.02
C ASN A 37 -18.58 25.50 -27.38
N VAL A 38 -18.84 24.23 -27.70
CA VAL A 38 -17.92 23.36 -28.42
C VAL A 38 -18.02 23.75 -29.90
N SER A 39 -16.90 24.08 -30.53
CA SER A 39 -16.84 24.34 -31.97
C SER A 39 -15.56 23.73 -32.54
N THR A 40 -15.73 22.63 -33.27
CA THR A 40 -14.67 21.98 -34.04
C THR A 40 -14.50 22.73 -35.37
N VAL A 41 -13.33 23.30 -35.62
CA VAL A 41 -12.98 23.90 -36.92
C VAL A 41 -11.71 23.23 -37.46
N PHE A 42 -11.83 22.57 -38.61
CA PHE A 42 -10.69 22.09 -39.39
C PHE A 42 -10.18 23.20 -40.30
N GLY A 43 -8.86 23.41 -40.35
CA GLY A 43 -8.24 24.25 -41.37
C GLY A 43 -6.71 24.24 -41.35
N GLY A 44 -6.12 23.89 -42.50
CA GLY A 44 -4.90 24.51 -43.01
C GLY A 44 -3.54 23.90 -42.63
N ARG A 45 -2.85 23.33 -43.64
CA ARG A 45 -1.45 22.87 -43.59
C ARG A 45 -0.48 24.06 -43.49
N HIS A 46 0.53 23.97 -42.62
CA HIS A 46 1.92 24.38 -42.90
C HIS A 46 2.90 23.67 -41.95
N HIS A 47 4.12 23.51 -42.44
CA HIS A 47 5.12 22.53 -42.04
C HIS A 47 6.10 23.07 -40.96
N GLN A 48 6.63 22.13 -40.16
CA GLN A 48 7.77 22.18 -39.23
C GLN A 48 7.53 22.37 -37.73
N SER A 49 8.22 21.48 -37.00
CA SER A 49 8.76 21.60 -35.64
C SER A 49 8.08 20.78 -34.53
N THR A 50 8.93 19.93 -33.92
CA THR A 50 8.82 19.26 -32.62
C THR A 50 7.59 18.39 -32.34
N LYS A 51 7.81 17.07 -32.29
CA LYS A 51 6.91 16.13 -31.60
C LYS A 51 6.94 16.43 -30.09
N THR A 52 6.12 17.37 -29.64
CA THR A 52 5.75 17.47 -28.23
C THR A 52 4.86 16.27 -27.91
N LEU A 53 5.40 15.31 -27.17
CA LEU A 53 4.61 14.27 -26.50
C LEU A 53 3.71 14.96 -25.49
N HIS A 54 2.49 15.29 -25.89
CA HIS A 54 1.45 15.75 -24.98
C HIS A 54 0.99 14.56 -24.14
N CYS A 55 1.54 14.42 -22.94
CA CYS A 55 0.90 13.65 -21.88
C CYS A 55 -0.39 14.40 -21.52
N PRO A 56 -1.59 13.83 -21.64
CA PRO A 56 -2.78 14.46 -21.11
C PRO A 56 -2.69 14.38 -19.58
N ALA A 57 -2.09 15.39 -18.95
CA ALA A 57 -2.23 15.60 -17.53
C ALA A 57 -3.62 16.18 -17.29
N ILE A 58 -4.56 15.32 -16.87
CA ILE A 58 -5.87 15.76 -16.42
C ILE A 58 -5.68 16.38 -15.03
N ALA A 59 -5.77 17.71 -14.93
CA ALA A 59 -5.90 18.41 -13.66
C ALA A 59 -7.40 18.50 -13.31
N ILE A 60 -7.80 17.82 -12.23
CA ILE A 60 -9.11 18.04 -11.61
C ILE A 60 -8.88 19.04 -10.49
N ASP A 61 -9.47 20.23 -10.58
CA ASP A 61 -9.51 21.17 -9.46
C ASP A 61 -10.48 20.62 -8.40
N ALA A 62 -10.00 20.44 -7.17
CA ALA A 62 -10.86 20.05 -6.06
C ALA A 62 -11.54 21.31 -5.50
N PRO A 63 -12.85 21.27 -5.22
CA PRO A 63 -13.50 22.37 -4.51
C PRO A 63 -12.87 22.50 -3.12
N ASN A 64 -12.70 23.74 -2.65
CA ASN A 64 -12.29 24.05 -1.29
C ASN A 64 -13.39 23.57 -0.31
N SER A 65 -13.40 22.30 0.05
CA SER A 65 -14.33 21.77 1.05
C SER A 65 -13.75 22.00 2.44
N SER A 66 -14.16 23.09 3.07
CA SER A 66 -14.10 23.28 4.51
C SER A 66 -15.06 22.31 5.20
N SER A 67 -14.71 21.02 5.26
CA SER A 67 -15.34 20.00 6.12
C SER A 67 -14.70 18.65 5.81
N LEU A 68 -14.23 17.97 6.86
CA LEU A 68 -13.66 16.61 6.98
C LEU A 68 -12.17 16.59 7.33
N ALA A 69 -11.87 15.87 8.41
CA ALA A 69 -10.59 15.70 9.07
C ALA A 69 -9.60 14.88 8.24
N ASP A 70 -9.19 15.41 7.09
CA ASP A 70 -8.05 14.89 6.33
C ASP A 70 -6.76 15.54 6.81
N VAL A 71 -5.68 14.76 6.84
CA VAL A 71 -4.32 15.31 6.84
C VAL A 71 -4.22 16.21 5.61
N ALA A 72 -4.25 17.53 5.83
CA ALA A 72 -4.46 18.52 4.78
C ALA A 72 -3.55 18.28 3.55
N GLY A 73 -4.16 17.93 2.41
CA GLY A 73 -3.52 18.01 1.10
C GLY A 73 -3.30 16.70 0.32
N VAL A 74 -3.71 15.53 0.82
CA VAL A 74 -3.64 14.28 0.03
C VAL A 74 -4.96 14.02 -0.68
N ARG A 75 -4.92 13.87 -2.01
CA ARG A 75 -6.06 13.42 -2.81
C ARG A 75 -5.85 11.97 -3.22
N TRP A 76 -6.88 11.16 -3.04
CA TRP A 76 -6.84 9.75 -3.35
C TRP A 76 -7.64 9.43 -4.62
N GLY A 77 -7.14 8.47 -5.39
CA GLY A 77 -7.86 7.81 -6.46
C GLY A 77 -7.47 6.34 -6.47
N PHE A 78 -8.43 5.45 -6.65
CA PHE A 78 -8.19 4.02 -6.72
C PHE A 78 -9.14 3.36 -7.72
N THR A 79 -8.74 2.21 -8.23
CA THR A 79 -9.57 1.32 -9.03
C THR A 79 -9.22 -0.10 -8.66
N SER A 80 -10.21 -1.00 -8.72
CA SER A 80 -10.03 -2.41 -8.42
C SER A 80 -10.90 -3.19 -9.41
N LEU A 81 -10.27 -4.09 -10.16
CA LEU A 81 -10.89 -4.81 -11.27
C LEU A 81 -10.42 -6.27 -11.23
N GLN A 82 -11.35 -7.20 -11.31
CA GLN A 82 -11.06 -8.65 -11.32
C GLN A 82 -10.18 -9.09 -12.50
N GLY A 83 -10.37 -8.47 -13.66
CA GLY A 83 -9.66 -8.85 -14.87
C GLY A 83 -10.01 -10.27 -15.32
N ALA A 84 -8.98 -11.07 -15.65
CA ALA A 84 -9.14 -12.41 -16.23
C ALA A 84 -9.23 -13.55 -15.20
N ARG A 85 -9.11 -13.25 -13.90
CA ARG A 85 -9.26 -14.26 -12.85
C ARG A 85 -10.73 -14.65 -12.70
N GLU A 86 -10.98 -15.88 -12.26
CA GLU A 86 -12.35 -16.36 -11.99
C GLU A 86 -12.96 -15.67 -10.77
N GLU A 87 -12.13 -15.33 -9.79
CA GLU A 87 -12.52 -14.69 -8.53
C GLU A 87 -11.74 -13.39 -8.30
N MET A 88 -12.36 -12.45 -7.58
CA MET A 88 -11.73 -11.20 -7.15
C MET A 88 -11.31 -11.31 -5.68
N GLU A 89 -10.03 -11.59 -5.46
CA GLU A 89 -9.45 -11.74 -4.12
C GLU A 89 -8.70 -10.48 -3.66
N ASP A 90 -8.56 -9.45 -4.50
CA ASP A 90 -7.92 -8.18 -4.14
C ASP A 90 -8.91 -7.22 -3.44
N ASP A 91 -8.38 -6.38 -2.55
CA ASP A 91 -9.14 -5.27 -1.98
C ASP A 91 -8.26 -4.04 -1.67
N ILE A 92 -8.91 -2.87 -1.65
CA ILE A 92 -8.27 -1.58 -1.39
C ILE A 92 -9.03 -0.89 -0.25
N VAL A 93 -8.28 -0.39 0.73
CA VAL A 93 -8.82 0.37 1.86
C VAL A 93 -8.13 1.72 1.94
N ILE A 94 -8.91 2.79 1.94
CA ILE A 94 -8.45 4.15 2.23
C ILE A 94 -9.29 4.68 3.39
N ARG A 95 -8.62 5.12 4.45
CA ARG A 95 -9.23 5.69 5.66
C ARG A 95 -8.39 6.89 6.10
N SER A 96 -9.05 7.83 6.76
CA SER A 96 -8.38 8.91 7.49
C SER A 96 -8.85 8.86 8.94
N ASP A 97 -7.92 9.07 9.86
CA ASP A 97 -8.15 9.37 11.28
C ASP A 97 -7.56 10.75 11.58
N ASP A 98 -7.94 11.35 12.70
CA ASP A 98 -7.52 12.73 13.06
C ASP A 98 -5.99 12.91 13.07
N GLY A 99 -5.21 11.83 13.23
CA GLY A 99 -3.74 11.86 13.22
C GLY A 99 -3.05 11.46 11.92
N PHE A 100 -3.69 10.67 11.04
CA PHE A 100 -3.04 10.13 9.83
C PHE A 100 -4.02 9.58 8.79
N SER A 101 -3.59 9.56 7.53
CA SER A 101 -4.25 8.79 6.47
C SER A 101 -3.62 7.40 6.34
N PHE A 102 -4.46 6.40 6.10
CA PHE A 102 -4.14 5.00 5.88
C PHE A 102 -4.61 4.59 4.48
N ALA A 103 -3.72 4.03 3.68
CA ALA A 103 -4.08 3.39 2.42
C ALA A 103 -3.44 2.01 2.35
N ALA A 104 -4.24 0.99 2.05
CA ALA A 104 -3.79 -0.39 1.96
C ALA A 104 -4.27 -1.06 0.68
N VAL A 105 -3.41 -1.91 0.13
CA VAL A 105 -3.75 -2.91 -0.87
C VAL A 105 -3.54 -4.29 -0.25
N PHE A 106 -4.55 -5.14 -0.41
CA PHE A 106 -4.54 -6.54 -0.03
C PHE A 106 -4.68 -7.37 -1.31
N ASP A 107 -3.72 -8.25 -1.54
CA ASP A 107 -3.75 -9.26 -2.63
C ASP A 107 -3.98 -10.61 -1.95
N GLY A 108 -5.20 -11.11 -2.08
CA GLY A 108 -5.66 -12.34 -1.45
C GLY A 108 -5.34 -13.57 -2.28
N HIS A 109 -5.28 -14.72 -1.62
CA HIS A 109 -5.13 -16.00 -2.28
C HIS A 109 -5.85 -17.12 -1.51
N ALA A 110 -6.30 -18.13 -2.25
CA ALA A 110 -6.97 -19.32 -1.71
C ALA A 110 -8.24 -19.01 -0.89
N GLY A 111 -8.97 -17.98 -1.30
CA GLY A 111 -10.19 -17.48 -0.67
C GLY A 111 -10.08 -16.00 -0.29
N PHE A 112 -11.23 -15.34 -0.17
CA PHE A 112 -11.32 -13.91 0.16
C PHE A 112 -11.48 -13.64 1.67
N ASN A 113 -11.54 -14.68 2.52
CA ASN A 113 -11.84 -14.52 3.95
C ASN A 113 -10.74 -13.75 4.70
N SER A 114 -9.46 -14.03 4.41
CA SER A 114 -8.34 -13.26 4.97
C SER A 114 -8.41 -11.78 4.59
N VAL A 115 -8.67 -11.47 3.33
CA VAL A 115 -8.81 -10.09 2.84
C VAL A 115 -9.99 -9.37 3.50
N LYS A 116 -11.14 -10.04 3.59
CA LYS A 116 -12.33 -9.52 4.27
C LYS A 116 -12.05 -9.16 5.72
N PHE A 117 -11.35 -10.02 6.44
CA PHE A 117 -10.96 -9.74 7.84
C PHE A 117 -10.01 -8.53 7.93
N LEU A 118 -8.99 -8.48 7.07
CA LEU A 118 -8.01 -7.38 7.07
C LEU A 118 -8.65 -6.03 6.74
N ARG A 119 -9.62 -6.01 5.82
CA ARG A 119 -10.41 -4.81 5.47
C ARG A 119 -11.02 -4.16 6.69
N ASP A 120 -11.54 -4.97 7.60
CA ASP A 120 -12.30 -4.51 8.76
C ASP A 120 -11.41 -4.29 10.00
N GLU A 121 -10.33 -5.05 10.16
CA GLU A 121 -9.59 -5.12 11.42
C GLU A 121 -8.20 -4.46 11.40
N LEU A 122 -7.47 -4.51 10.28
CA LEU A 122 -6.06 -4.06 10.27
C LEU A 122 -5.94 -2.55 10.56
N PHE A 123 -6.83 -1.73 9.99
CA PHE A 123 -6.84 -0.29 10.26
C PHE A 123 -7.10 0.00 11.75
N LYS A 124 -8.07 -0.68 12.37
CA LYS A 124 -8.41 -0.49 13.79
C LYS A 124 -7.22 -0.82 14.68
N GLU A 125 -6.55 -1.93 14.41
CA GLU A 125 -5.37 -2.35 15.16
C GLU A 125 -4.23 -1.33 15.02
N CYS A 126 -4.00 -0.81 13.81
CA CYS A 126 -2.97 0.20 13.57
C CYS A 126 -3.28 1.54 14.27
N VAL A 127 -4.54 1.97 14.32
CA VAL A 127 -4.95 3.19 15.06
C VAL A 127 -4.63 3.05 16.55
N VAL A 128 -4.96 1.90 17.15
CA VAL A 128 -4.63 1.62 18.56
C VAL A 128 -3.12 1.60 18.78
N ALA A 129 -2.37 0.87 17.95
CA ALA A 129 -0.92 0.76 18.08
C ALA A 129 -0.19 2.11 17.91
N LEU A 130 -0.68 2.96 17.01
CA LEU A 130 -0.13 4.31 16.76
C LEU A 130 -0.69 5.39 17.70
N GLN A 131 -1.52 5.02 18.68
CA GLN A 131 -2.14 5.93 19.64
C GLN A 131 -2.89 7.08 18.96
N GLY A 132 -3.74 6.76 17.97
CA GLY A 132 -4.47 7.75 17.18
C GLY A 132 -3.58 8.69 16.37
N GLY A 133 -2.38 8.23 15.99
CA GLY A 133 -1.39 9.02 15.26
C GLY A 133 -0.45 9.87 16.13
N SER A 134 -0.66 9.94 17.44
CA SER A 134 0.24 10.65 18.37
C SER A 134 1.69 10.16 18.25
N LEU A 135 1.88 8.84 18.09
CA LEU A 135 3.20 8.22 17.96
C LEU A 135 3.94 8.68 16.68
N LEU A 136 3.20 8.99 15.61
CA LEU A 136 3.76 9.49 14.35
C LEU A 136 4.28 10.93 14.51
N GLY A 137 3.61 11.74 15.34
CA GLY A 137 4.04 13.11 15.67
C GLY A 137 5.35 13.15 16.47
N GLY A 138 5.58 12.16 17.34
CA GLY A 138 6.80 12.04 18.14
C GLY A 138 8.06 11.67 17.36
N LYS A 139 7.91 11.16 16.13
CA LYS A 139 9.00 10.75 15.21
C LYS A 139 10.01 9.75 15.80
N ASP A 140 9.62 8.99 16.83
CA ASP A 140 10.39 7.86 17.35
C ASP A 140 10.18 6.64 16.44
N PHE A 141 11.06 6.49 15.45
CA PHE A 141 10.98 5.39 14.49
C PHE A 141 11.13 3.99 15.10
N GLY A 142 11.83 3.87 16.24
CA GLY A 142 11.95 2.60 16.94
C GLY A 142 10.61 2.19 17.53
N ALA A 143 9.96 3.13 18.23
CA ALA A 143 8.63 2.92 18.79
C ALA A 143 7.57 2.69 17.71
N ILE A 144 7.58 3.48 16.62
CA ILE A 144 6.63 3.31 15.51
C ILE A 144 6.79 1.94 14.85
N ARG A 145 8.03 1.50 14.59
CA ARG A 145 8.29 0.18 14.02
C ARG A 145 7.75 -0.92 14.93
N ALA A 146 8.08 -0.87 16.22
CA ALA A 146 7.63 -1.88 17.17
C ALA A 146 6.09 -1.93 17.28
N ALA A 147 5.43 -0.76 17.25
CA ALA A 147 3.98 -0.66 17.26
C ALA A 147 3.35 -1.30 16.02
N LEU A 148 3.85 -0.99 14.82
CA LEU A 148 3.31 -1.53 13.56
C LEU A 148 3.61 -3.03 13.38
N GLU A 149 4.80 -3.50 13.78
CA GLU A 149 5.12 -4.93 13.82
C GLU A 149 4.18 -5.67 14.77
N GLY A 150 3.94 -5.12 15.95
CA GLY A 150 2.97 -5.65 16.92
C GLY A 150 1.54 -5.68 16.38
N ALA A 151 1.10 -4.62 15.70
CA ALA A 151 -0.23 -4.55 15.10
C ALA A 151 -0.43 -5.64 14.03
N PHE A 152 0.57 -5.87 13.18
CA PHE A 152 0.50 -6.94 12.17
C PHE A 152 0.48 -8.32 12.83
N GLN A 153 1.34 -8.57 13.82
CA GLN A 153 1.37 -9.86 14.53
C GLN A 153 0.06 -10.13 15.30
N ASN A 154 -0.51 -9.12 15.96
CA ASN A 154 -1.77 -9.26 16.68
C ASN A 154 -2.94 -9.49 15.72
N THR A 155 -2.99 -8.72 14.62
CA THR A 155 -4.01 -8.89 13.58
C THR A 155 -3.95 -10.30 12.99
N ASP A 156 -2.76 -10.81 12.69
CA ASP A 156 -2.59 -12.18 12.15
C ASP A 156 -3.03 -13.25 13.16
N SER A 157 -2.68 -13.08 14.43
CA SER A 157 -3.09 -14.01 15.49
C SER A 157 -4.62 -14.06 15.64
N ARG A 158 -5.28 -12.89 15.57
CA ARG A 158 -6.75 -12.78 15.59
C ARG A 158 -7.38 -13.37 14.33
N LEU A 159 -6.79 -13.13 13.16
CA LEU A 159 -7.23 -13.72 11.89
C LEU A 159 -7.19 -15.25 11.96
N LEU A 160 -6.07 -15.83 12.38
CA LEU A 160 -5.93 -17.30 12.47
C LEU A 160 -6.99 -17.91 13.41
N SER A 161 -7.23 -17.29 14.57
CA SER A 161 -8.28 -17.72 15.49
C SER A 161 -9.69 -17.58 14.89
N TRP A 162 -9.93 -16.49 14.15
CA TRP A 162 -11.20 -16.27 13.47
C TRP A 162 -11.45 -17.28 12.34
N LEU A 163 -10.44 -17.59 11.53
CA LEU A 163 -10.52 -18.61 10.48
C LEU A 163 -10.79 -20.00 11.07
N GLU A 164 -10.03 -20.39 12.10
CA GLU A 164 -10.20 -21.67 12.77
C GLU A 164 -11.61 -21.83 13.38
N THR A 165 -12.14 -20.76 14.00
CA THR A 165 -13.45 -20.79 14.66
C THR A 165 -14.62 -20.81 13.67
N ASN A 166 -14.54 -20.06 12.57
CA ASN A 166 -15.69 -19.81 11.70
C ASN A 166 -15.68 -20.61 10.39
N TYR A 167 -14.50 -21.05 9.93
CA TYR A 167 -14.35 -21.66 8.60
C TYR A 167 -13.55 -22.97 8.60
N GLY A 168 -12.86 -23.32 9.69
CA GLY A 168 -12.25 -24.63 9.95
C GLY A 168 -11.06 -25.00 9.03
N GLU A 169 -11.36 -25.28 7.77
CA GLU A 169 -10.42 -25.67 6.70
C GLU A 169 -10.07 -24.52 5.75
N ASP A 170 -10.41 -23.28 6.11
CA ASP A 170 -10.03 -22.12 5.30
C ASP A 170 -8.50 -21.96 5.28
N GLU A 171 -7.97 -21.97 4.07
CA GLU A 171 -6.54 -21.82 3.81
C GLU A 171 -6.19 -20.49 3.18
N SER A 172 -7.10 -19.51 3.23
CA SER A 172 -6.88 -18.21 2.64
C SER A 172 -5.70 -17.50 3.31
N GLY A 173 -5.05 -16.67 2.52
CA GLY A 173 -4.07 -15.72 3.00
C GLY A 173 -4.19 -14.41 2.23
N SER A 174 -3.39 -13.45 2.66
CA SER A 174 -3.32 -12.16 2.00
C SER A 174 -1.98 -11.50 2.21
N THR A 175 -1.46 -10.89 1.16
CA THR A 175 -0.44 -9.85 1.29
C THR A 175 -1.03 -8.61 1.95
N ALA A 176 -0.18 -7.69 2.41
CA ALA A 176 -0.63 -6.38 2.85
C ALA A 176 0.46 -5.34 2.60
N THR A 177 0.12 -4.34 1.82
CA THR A 177 0.99 -3.18 1.59
C THR A 177 0.26 -1.93 2.04
N VAL A 178 0.72 -1.35 3.15
CA VAL A 178 0.05 -0.27 3.87
C VAL A 178 0.92 0.98 3.90
N VAL A 179 0.35 2.10 3.50
CA VAL A 179 0.96 3.43 3.56
C VAL A 179 0.25 4.26 4.63
N PHE A 180 1.04 4.83 5.55
CA PHE A 180 0.61 5.80 6.54
C PHE A 180 1.16 7.17 6.15
N ILE A 181 0.29 8.19 6.10
CA ILE A 181 0.69 9.58 5.85
C ILE A 181 0.25 10.42 7.03
N ALA A 182 1.21 11.03 7.72
CA ALA A 182 0.96 11.93 8.84
C ALA A 182 1.86 13.15 8.73
N SER A 183 1.28 14.34 8.61
CA SER A 183 2.03 15.60 8.44
C SER A 183 3.07 15.54 7.31
N ASP A 184 4.36 15.50 7.63
CA ASP A 184 5.50 15.45 6.69
C ASP A 184 6.12 14.04 6.57
N MET A 185 5.46 13.02 7.11
CA MET A 185 5.96 11.66 7.20
C MET A 185 5.13 10.69 6.36
N LEU A 186 5.85 9.85 5.60
CA LEU A 186 5.31 8.67 4.94
C LEU A 186 5.98 7.43 5.52
N ILE A 187 5.18 6.48 6.00
CA ILE A 187 5.62 5.19 6.55
C ILE A 187 4.94 4.07 5.76
N ILE A 188 5.70 3.01 5.48
CA ILE A 188 5.18 1.84 4.78
C ILE A 188 5.36 0.60 5.66
N SER A 189 4.27 -0.11 5.92
CA SER A 189 4.30 -1.47 6.46
C SER A 189 3.92 -2.45 5.36
N HIS A 190 4.82 -3.39 5.05
CA HIS A 190 4.70 -4.24 3.87
C HIS A 190 5.02 -5.70 4.21
N ILE A 191 4.14 -6.60 3.76
CA ILE A 191 4.37 -8.03 3.63
C ILE A 191 3.77 -8.54 2.31
N GLY A 192 4.42 -9.51 1.67
CA GLY A 192 4.01 -10.04 0.37
C GLY A 192 4.80 -9.42 -0.78
N ASP A 193 4.18 -9.28 -1.96
CA ASP A 193 4.88 -8.83 -3.17
C ASP A 193 4.12 -7.79 -4.02
N SER A 194 3.07 -7.16 -3.47
CA SER A 194 2.61 -5.86 -3.99
C SER A 194 3.71 -4.81 -3.82
N THR A 195 3.61 -3.67 -4.53
CA THR A 195 4.69 -2.68 -4.60
C THR A 195 4.20 -1.25 -4.40
N VAL A 196 4.95 -0.46 -3.63
CA VAL A 196 4.77 1.00 -3.54
C VAL A 196 5.81 1.69 -4.41
N VAL A 197 5.36 2.63 -5.25
CA VAL A 197 6.22 3.50 -6.03
C VAL A 197 5.86 4.96 -5.74
N LEU A 198 6.87 5.77 -5.44
CA LEU A 198 6.73 7.22 -5.24
C LEU A 198 7.38 7.95 -6.40
N SER A 199 6.68 8.94 -6.96
CA SER A 199 7.27 9.89 -7.91
C SER A 199 7.61 11.20 -7.21
N ARG A 200 8.88 11.61 -7.29
CA ARG A 200 9.35 12.90 -6.76
C ARG A 200 10.14 13.63 -7.84
N SER A 201 9.72 14.85 -8.17
CA SER A 201 10.34 15.67 -9.22
C SER A 201 10.46 14.93 -10.56
N GLY A 202 9.44 14.15 -10.91
CA GLY A 202 9.38 13.35 -12.15
C GLY A 202 10.21 12.06 -12.14
N LYS A 203 10.81 11.69 -11.00
CA LYS A 203 11.58 10.45 -10.86
C LYS A 203 10.81 9.44 -10.01
N ALA A 204 10.65 8.22 -10.53
CA ALA A 204 10.05 7.11 -9.81
C ALA A 204 11.07 6.43 -8.90
N GLU A 205 10.63 6.10 -7.69
CA GLU A 205 11.39 5.39 -6.66
C GLU A 205 10.52 4.25 -6.12
N VAL A 206 11.05 3.03 -6.16
CA VAL A 206 10.38 1.85 -5.57
C VAL A 206 10.72 1.83 -4.08
N LEU A 207 9.69 1.74 -3.22
CA LEU A 207 9.82 1.89 -1.77
C LEU A 207 9.66 0.58 -0.98
N THR A 208 9.50 -0.54 -1.70
CA THR A 208 9.24 -1.86 -1.11
C THR A 208 9.99 -2.93 -1.87
N ASP A 209 10.69 -3.80 -1.14
CA ASP A 209 11.24 -5.03 -1.69
C ASP A 209 10.24 -6.20 -1.55
N PRO A 210 10.02 -7.02 -2.60
CA PRO A 210 9.07 -8.11 -2.53
C PRO A 210 9.59 -9.25 -1.64
N HIS A 211 8.70 -9.80 -0.82
CA HIS A 211 8.96 -10.96 0.04
C HIS A 211 8.80 -12.27 -0.73
N ARG A 212 9.77 -12.59 -1.59
CA ARG A 212 9.74 -13.80 -2.43
C ARG A 212 10.71 -14.88 -1.92
N PRO A 213 10.33 -16.17 -1.97
CA PRO A 213 11.22 -17.29 -1.64
C PRO A 213 12.20 -17.61 -2.80
N TYR A 214 12.48 -16.64 -3.66
CA TYR A 214 13.39 -16.75 -4.79
C TYR A 214 13.93 -15.36 -5.16
N GLY A 215 14.99 -15.34 -5.96
CA GLY A 215 15.66 -14.12 -6.40
C GLY A 215 16.91 -13.79 -5.60
N ASN A 216 17.61 -12.74 -6.05
CA ASN A 216 18.96 -12.39 -5.58
C ASN A 216 19.00 -11.06 -4.81
N ASN A 217 17.86 -10.38 -4.62
CA ASN A 217 17.81 -9.18 -3.80
C ASN A 217 17.99 -9.54 -2.30
N LYS A 218 18.36 -8.55 -1.49
CA LYS A 218 18.67 -8.74 -0.06
C LYS A 218 17.50 -9.38 0.69
N THR A 219 16.28 -8.90 0.46
CA THR A 219 15.06 -9.35 1.12
C THR A 219 14.75 -10.81 0.78
N SER A 220 14.78 -11.19 -0.51
CA SER A 220 14.63 -12.57 -0.96
C SER A 220 15.66 -13.52 -0.34
N LEU A 221 16.93 -13.12 -0.27
CA LEU A 221 17.99 -13.94 0.34
C LEU A 221 17.74 -14.15 1.85
N GLN A 222 17.25 -13.12 2.54
CA GLN A 222 16.85 -13.22 3.95
C GLN A 222 15.65 -14.15 4.14
N GLU A 223 14.63 -14.05 3.28
CA GLU A 223 13.45 -14.92 3.35
C GLU A 223 13.79 -16.38 3.03
N ILE A 224 14.62 -16.64 2.01
CA ILE A 224 15.12 -18.00 1.70
C ILE A 224 15.82 -18.60 2.92
N ARG A 225 16.69 -17.83 3.56
CA ARG A 225 17.39 -18.26 4.77
C ARG A 225 16.41 -18.56 5.90
N ARG A 226 15.48 -17.65 6.16
CA ARG A 226 14.46 -17.75 7.21
C ARG A 226 13.53 -18.97 7.02
N ILE A 227 13.19 -19.30 5.76
CA ILE A 227 12.38 -20.49 5.41
C ILE A 227 13.15 -21.76 5.75
N ARG A 228 14.43 -21.86 5.33
CA ARG A 228 15.29 -23.02 5.59
C ARG A 228 15.55 -23.22 7.09
N GLU A 229 15.84 -22.14 7.81
CA GLU A 229 16.01 -22.15 9.27
C GLU A 229 14.73 -22.59 10.00
N ALA A 230 13.55 -22.34 9.41
CA ALA A 230 12.28 -22.79 9.95
C ALA A 230 11.90 -24.24 9.57
N GLY A 231 12.80 -24.98 8.91
CA GLY A 231 12.64 -26.36 8.48
C GLY A 231 11.90 -26.54 7.14
N GLY A 232 11.55 -25.45 6.44
CA GLY A 232 10.89 -25.53 5.15
C GLY A 232 11.88 -25.71 3.99
N TRP A 233 11.39 -26.17 2.85
CA TRP A 233 12.16 -26.22 1.60
C TRP A 233 11.50 -25.35 0.53
N ILE A 234 12.25 -25.08 -0.54
CA ILE A 234 11.78 -24.27 -1.67
C ILE A 234 11.91 -25.12 -2.93
N ASN A 235 10.81 -25.27 -3.66
CA ASN A 235 10.76 -25.99 -4.93
C ASN A 235 10.12 -25.08 -5.98
N ASN A 236 10.77 -24.91 -7.13
CA ASN A 236 10.31 -24.03 -8.22
C ASN A 236 9.86 -22.62 -7.78
N GLY A 237 10.63 -22.02 -6.87
CA GLY A 237 10.32 -20.68 -6.35
C GLY A 237 9.08 -20.62 -5.44
N ARG A 238 8.68 -21.75 -4.87
CA ARG A 238 7.54 -21.86 -3.94
C ARG A 238 7.96 -22.55 -2.65
N ILE A 239 7.45 -22.07 -1.51
CA ILE A 239 7.65 -22.71 -0.20
C ILE A 239 6.89 -24.04 -0.21
N CYS A 240 7.61 -25.12 0.09
CA CYS A 240 7.09 -26.50 0.01
C CYS A 240 6.46 -26.87 -1.35
N GLY A 241 6.81 -26.15 -2.44
CA GLY A 241 6.20 -26.34 -3.76
C GLY A 241 4.83 -25.70 -3.94
N ASP A 242 4.33 -24.97 -2.94
CA ASP A 242 2.94 -24.52 -2.86
C ASP A 242 2.82 -22.98 -3.01
N ILE A 243 3.26 -22.21 -2.01
CA ILE A 243 3.06 -20.75 -2.00
C ILE A 243 4.27 -19.97 -2.57
N ALA A 244 4.01 -18.98 -3.43
CA ALA A 244 5.05 -18.20 -4.14
C ALA A 244 5.48 -16.91 -3.42
N ILE A 245 4.88 -16.62 -2.27
CA ILE A 245 5.21 -15.50 -1.38
C ILE A 245 5.71 -16.04 -0.04
N SER A 246 6.53 -15.25 0.65
CA SER A 246 7.19 -15.66 1.89
C SER A 246 6.76 -14.90 3.13
N ARG A 247 5.86 -13.91 3.00
CA ARG A 247 5.18 -13.26 4.13
C ARG A 247 3.76 -12.95 3.71
N ALA A 248 2.80 -13.28 4.57
CA ALA A 248 1.39 -13.04 4.38
C ALA A 248 0.64 -13.18 5.71
N PHE A 249 -0.52 -12.54 5.79
CA PHE A 249 -1.56 -12.84 6.77
C PHE A 249 -2.26 -14.15 6.43
N GLY A 250 -2.82 -14.84 7.43
CA GLY A 250 -3.52 -16.11 7.21
C GLY A 250 -2.54 -17.25 6.99
N ASP A 251 -2.71 -18.07 5.95
CA ASP A 251 -1.76 -19.13 5.58
C ASP A 251 -1.45 -20.09 6.74
N MET A 252 -2.51 -20.52 7.44
CA MET A 252 -2.43 -21.25 8.71
C MET A 252 -1.54 -22.50 8.62
N ARG A 253 -1.55 -23.20 7.48
CA ARG A 253 -0.72 -24.39 7.21
C ARG A 253 0.78 -24.15 7.32
N PHE A 254 1.25 -22.92 7.06
CA PHE A 254 2.67 -22.55 7.16
C PHE A 254 3.06 -21.99 8.55
N LYS A 255 2.10 -21.80 9.45
CA LYS A 255 2.29 -21.17 10.77
C LYS A 255 2.06 -22.14 11.92
N THR A 256 0.82 -22.57 12.13
CA THR A 256 0.40 -23.36 13.30
C THR A 256 0.21 -24.84 12.98
N LYS A 257 -0.15 -25.21 11.75
CA LYS A 257 -0.36 -26.61 11.32
C LYS A 257 0.84 -27.24 10.59
N LYS A 258 2.07 -27.01 11.07
CA LYS A 258 3.32 -27.43 10.39
C LYS A 258 3.56 -28.94 10.22
N LYS A 259 2.77 -29.82 10.84
CA LYS A 259 3.06 -31.27 10.87
C LYS A 259 2.79 -32.01 9.55
N GLU A 260 2.15 -31.36 8.57
CA GLU A 260 1.71 -32.03 7.33
C GLU A 260 2.77 -32.04 6.21
N TYR A 261 3.85 -31.27 6.34
CA TYR A 261 4.90 -31.16 5.32
C TYR A 261 6.20 -31.79 5.83
N SER A 262 6.22 -33.12 5.96
CA SER A 262 7.49 -33.88 6.02
C SER A 262 7.82 -34.36 4.61
N PRO A 263 9.06 -34.17 4.11
CA PRO A 263 9.47 -34.59 2.78
C PRO A 263 9.44 -36.12 2.59
#